data_AF-G3HA97-F1
#
_entry.id   AF-G3HA97-F1
#
_cell.length_a   1.000
_cell.length_b   1.000
_cell.length_c   1.000
_cell.angle_alpha   90.00
_cell.angle_beta   90.00
_cell.angle_gamma   90.00
#
_symmetry.space_group_name_H-M   'P 1'
#
loop_
_entity.id
_entity.type
_entity.pdbx_description
1 polymer ?
#
loop_
_entity_poly.entity_id
_entity_poly.type
_entity_poly.pdbx_seq_one_letter_code
_entity_poly.pdbx_strand_id
1 'polypeptide(L)'
;MWIIDDDFGYFILYPDILISGTSVASSIRCMRRAVLSETFRVSDPATRQMLVGTILHEVFQKAISESFAPEKLPELAFQTLQEVRHLKEMYRLNLSPDEMKCEVEEYLPSFSKWAEDFMRKGPPTEFPQMQLSL
;
A
#
# COMPACT_ATOMS: atom_id res chain seq x y z
N MET A 1 -25.05 24.73 26.25
CA MET A 1 -24.72 23.33 26.64
C MET A 1 -24.09 22.70 25.44
N TRP A 2 -22.91 22.09 25.58
CA TRP A 2 -22.27 21.36 24.49
C TRP A 2 -22.64 19.90 24.64
N ILE A 3 -23.33 19.36 23.64
CA ILE A 3 -23.76 17.98 23.57
C ILE A 3 -23.02 17.37 22.38
N ILE A 4 -22.42 16.20 22.59
CA ILE A 4 -21.88 15.36 21.53
C ILE A 4 -22.80 14.14 21.47
N ASP A 5 -23.31 13.83 20.30
CA ASP A 5 -24.22 12.71 20.04
C ASP A 5 -23.87 12.02 18.71
N ASP A 6 -24.71 11.10 18.27
CA ASP A 6 -24.48 10.30 17.06
C ASP A 6 -24.52 11.13 15.77
N ASP A 7 -25.16 12.30 15.79
CA ASP A 7 -25.34 13.18 14.63
C ASP A 7 -24.35 14.36 14.63
N PHE A 8 -23.89 14.81 15.80
CA PHE A 8 -23.09 16.02 15.95
C PHE A 8 -21.87 15.86 16.87
N GLY A 9 -20.70 16.09 16.29
CA GLY A 9 -19.43 16.26 16.98
C GLY A 9 -18.62 14.97 17.16
N TYR A 10 -17.35 15.12 17.52
CA TYR A 10 -16.46 14.00 17.85
C TYR A 10 -15.78 14.25 19.19
N PHE A 11 -15.76 13.24 20.04
CA PHE A 11 -15.00 13.27 21.29
C PHE A 11 -13.67 12.54 21.10
N ILE A 12 -12.58 13.29 21.07
CA ILE A 12 -11.23 12.74 20.92
C ILE A 12 -10.62 12.54 22.31
N LEU A 13 -10.57 11.29 22.76
CA LEU A 13 -9.92 10.94 24.01
C LEU A 13 -8.39 10.91 23.82
N TYR A 14 -7.67 11.67 24.65
CA TYR A 14 -6.20 11.84 24.60
C TYR A 14 -5.70 12.33 23.22
N PRO A 15 -6.00 13.59 22.82
CA PRO A 15 -5.65 14.12 21.51
C PRO A 15 -4.14 14.17 21.22
N ASP A 16 -3.31 14.11 22.25
CA ASP A 16 -1.85 14.08 22.12
C ASP A 16 -1.30 12.69 21.73
N ILE A 17 -2.12 11.63 21.78
CA ILE A 17 -1.73 10.27 21.40
C ILE A 17 -2.11 10.02 19.94
N LEU A 18 -1.10 9.90 19.08
CA LEU A 18 -1.30 9.55 17.68
C LEU A 18 -1.33 8.03 17.50
N ILE A 19 -2.48 7.51 17.08
CA ILE A 19 -2.68 6.10 16.74
C ILE A 19 -2.74 5.98 15.22
N SER A 20 -2.03 5.00 14.64
CA SER A 20 -2.06 4.76 13.20
C SER A 20 -3.45 4.30 12.74
N GLY A 21 -3.86 4.73 11.54
CA GLY A 21 -5.15 4.31 10.96
C GLY A 21 -5.23 2.79 10.75
N THR A 22 -4.11 2.13 10.46
CA THR A 22 -4.03 0.66 10.34
C THR A 22 -4.28 -0.02 11.69
N SER A 23 -3.78 0.52 12.80
CA SER A 23 -4.06 0.00 14.15
C SER A 23 -5.54 0.15 14.51
N VAL A 24 -6.17 1.30 14.20
CA VAL A 24 -7.63 1.51 14.36
C VAL A 24 -8.42 0.51 13.52
N ALA A 25 -8.10 0.37 12.23
CA ALA A 25 -8.76 -0.59 11.34
C ALA A 25 -8.64 -2.03 11.84
N SER A 26 -7.46 -2.42 12.36
CA SER A 26 -7.22 -3.75 12.90
C SER A 26 -8.02 -4.06 14.18
N SER A 27 -8.39 -3.02 14.95
CA SER A 27 -9.16 -3.13 16.18
C SER A 27 -10.65 -3.42 15.97
N ILE A 28 -11.19 -3.15 14.78
CA ILE A 28 -12.60 -3.38 14.43
C ILE A 28 -12.99 -4.84 14.71
N ARG A 29 -12.11 -5.78 14.34
CA ARG A 29 -12.34 -7.22 14.62
C ARG A 29 -11.91 -7.62 16.02
N CYS A 30 -10.81 -7.06 16.53
CA CYS A 30 -10.27 -7.41 17.84
C CYS A 30 -9.39 -6.28 18.41
N MET A 31 -9.92 -5.55 19.38
CA MET A 31 -9.19 -4.49 20.07
C MET A 31 -7.95 -5.00 20.80
N ARG A 32 -8.05 -6.15 21.48
CA ARG A 32 -6.89 -6.76 22.17
C ARG A 32 -5.75 -7.07 21.20
N ARG A 33 -6.05 -7.58 20.00
CA ARG A 33 -5.03 -7.86 18.98
C ARG A 33 -4.34 -6.57 18.54
N ALA A 34 -5.10 -5.51 18.24
CA ALA A 34 -4.53 -4.22 17.85
C ALA A 34 -3.57 -3.66 18.91
N VAL A 35 -3.98 -3.69 20.18
CA VAL A 35 -3.13 -3.23 21.30
C VAL A 35 -1.87 -4.09 21.42
N LEU A 36 -1.98 -5.42 21.30
CA LEU A 36 -0.83 -6.32 21.37
C LEU A 36 0.13 -6.12 20.19
N SER A 37 -0.37 -5.97 18.96
CA SER A 37 0.46 -5.68 17.78
C SER A 37 1.21 -4.37 17.92
N GLU A 38 0.57 -3.32 18.46
CA GLU A 38 1.22 -2.02 18.69
C GLU A 38 2.29 -2.08 19.80
N THR A 39 2.05 -2.89 20.84
CA THR A 39 2.95 -3.07 21.98
C THR A 39 4.14 -3.95 21.63
N PHE A 40 3.91 -5.01 20.85
CA PHE A 40 4.90 -6.03 20.48
C PHE A 40 5.20 -6.00 18.98
N ARG A 41 5.63 -4.84 18.46
CA ARG A 41 5.81 -4.56 17.03
C ARG A 41 6.74 -5.53 16.27
N VAL A 42 7.57 -6.31 16.97
CA VAL A 42 8.53 -7.27 16.38
C VAL A 42 7.88 -8.64 16.08
N SER A 43 6.60 -8.82 16.41
CA SER A 43 5.96 -10.15 16.38
C SER A 43 5.49 -10.61 15.00
N ASP A 44 5.35 -9.70 14.03
CA ASP A 44 4.90 -10.06 12.69
C ASP A 44 6.12 -10.29 11.78
N PRO A 45 6.47 -11.55 11.47
CA PRO A 45 7.58 -11.84 10.59
C PRO A 45 7.32 -11.28 9.19
N ALA A 46 8.35 -10.70 8.58
CA ALA A 46 8.28 -10.32 7.18
C ALA A 46 7.89 -11.53 6.34
N THR A 47 7.01 -11.32 5.36
CA THR A 47 6.60 -12.36 4.42
C THR A 47 6.96 -11.95 3.00
N ARG A 48 7.03 -12.94 2.11
CA ARG A 48 7.22 -12.72 0.67
C ARG A 48 6.20 -11.73 0.12
N GLN A 49 4.92 -11.87 0.48
CA GLN A 49 3.83 -11.02 0.01
C GLN A 49 3.99 -9.57 0.49
N MET A 50 4.45 -9.36 1.74
CA MET A 50 4.73 -8.02 2.24
C MET A 50 5.88 -7.36 1.47
N LEU A 51 6.93 -8.12 1.13
CA LEU A 51 8.04 -7.61 0.34
C LEU A 51 7.61 -7.24 -1.09
N VAL A 52 6.87 -8.13 -1.76
CA VAL A 52 6.29 -7.86 -3.09
C VAL A 52 5.43 -6.60 -3.05
N GLY A 53 4.52 -6.48 -2.07
CA GLY A 53 3.70 -5.28 -1.89
C GLY A 53 4.53 -4.02 -1.68
N THR A 54 5.59 -4.10 -0.86
CA THR A 54 6.49 -2.97 -0.61
C THR A 54 7.19 -2.51 -1.89
N ILE A 55 7.72 -3.44 -2.68
CA ILE A 55 8.39 -3.13 -3.96
C ILE A 55 7.38 -2.54 -4.95
N LEU A 56 6.19 -3.13 -5.08
CA LEU A 56 5.14 -2.62 -5.97
C LEU A 56 4.69 -1.20 -5.61
N HIS A 57 4.52 -0.92 -4.31
CA HIS A 57 4.22 0.43 -3.84
C HIS A 57 5.28 1.43 -4.27
N GLU A 58 6.55 1.08 -4.13
CA GLU A 58 7.66 1.96 -4.49
C GLU A 58 7.77 2.17 -6.02
N VAL A 59 7.61 1.09 -6.81
CA VAL A 59 7.60 1.18 -8.28
C VAL A 59 6.47 2.09 -8.75
N PHE A 60 5.27 1.95 -8.17
CA PHE A 60 4.13 2.80 -8.50
C PHE A 60 4.40 4.27 -8.16
N GLN A 61 5.02 4.54 -7.01
CA GLN A 61 5.40 5.90 -6.58
C GLN A 61 6.47 6.52 -7.49
N LYS A 62 7.39 5.74 -8.04
CA LYS A 62 8.33 6.23 -9.07
C LYS A 62 7.61 6.49 -10.38
N ALA A 63 6.76 5.55 -10.81
CA ALA A 63 6.01 5.65 -12.06
C ALA A 63 5.06 6.85 -12.13
N ILE A 64 4.41 7.22 -11.01
CA ILE A 64 3.53 8.41 -10.97
C ILE A 64 4.31 9.72 -11.17
N SER A 65 5.59 9.74 -10.78
CA SER A 65 6.47 10.90 -10.93
C SER A 65 7.16 10.94 -12.29
N GLU A 66 7.35 9.77 -12.92
CA GLU A 66 8.08 9.62 -14.18
C GLU A 66 7.16 9.25 -15.34
N SER A 67 6.76 7.97 -15.44
CA SER A 67 5.89 7.47 -16.50
C SER A 67 5.39 6.05 -16.18
N PHE A 68 4.15 5.75 -16.59
CA PHE A 68 3.57 4.41 -16.61
C PHE A 68 3.73 3.68 -17.95
N ALA A 69 4.60 4.18 -18.83
CA ALA A 69 4.86 3.57 -20.13
C ALA A 69 5.38 2.12 -19.96
N PRO A 70 4.89 1.15 -20.77
CA PRO A 70 5.27 -0.26 -20.64
C PRO A 70 6.77 -0.52 -20.73
N GLU A 71 7.53 0.32 -21.43
CA GLU A 71 8.98 0.24 -21.52
C GLU A 71 9.71 0.78 -20.28
N LYS A 72 9.07 1.68 -19.52
CA LYS A 72 9.67 2.33 -18.35
C LYS A 72 9.42 1.55 -17.06
N LEU A 73 8.25 0.91 -16.93
CA LEU A 73 7.90 0.16 -15.73
C LEU A 73 8.86 -0.99 -15.38
N PRO A 74 9.33 -1.82 -16.34
CA PRO A 74 10.33 -2.86 -16.05
C PRO A 74 11.67 -2.27 -15.59
N GLU A 75 12.07 -1.11 -16.13
CA GLU A 75 13.28 -0.41 -15.70
C GLU A 75 13.16 0.05 -14.24
N LEU A 76 12.04 0.67 -13.87
CA LEU A 76 11.76 1.12 -12.51
C LEU A 76 11.67 -0.06 -11.53
N ALA A 77 11.04 -1.17 -11.93
CA ALA A 77 10.97 -2.39 -11.15
C ALA A 77 12.36 -2.99 -10.90
N PHE A 78 13.18 -3.10 -11.95
CA PHE A 78 14.53 -3.61 -11.86
C PHE A 78 15.44 -2.75 -10.98
N GLN A 79 15.39 -1.42 -11.13
CA GLN A 79 16.14 -0.49 -10.29
C GLN A 79 15.72 -0.61 -8.82
N THR A 80 14.41 -0.72 -8.56
CA THR A 80 13.89 -0.89 -7.21
C THR A 80 14.35 -2.21 -6.60
N LEU A 81 14.24 -3.33 -7.31
CA LEU A 81 14.68 -4.65 -6.82
C LEU A 81 16.17 -4.69 -6.41
N GLN A 82 17.02 -3.92 -7.10
CA GLN A 82 18.45 -3.85 -6.81
C GLN A 82 18.81 -3.02 -5.57
N GLU A 83 17.84 -2.32 -4.97
CA GLU A 83 18.13 -1.52 -3.79
C GLU A 83 18.49 -2.43 -2.61
N VAL A 84 19.55 -2.04 -1.88
CA VAL A 84 20.13 -2.84 -0.78
C VAL A 84 19.09 -3.22 0.27
N ARG A 85 18.07 -2.38 0.51
CA ARG A 85 16.99 -2.70 1.45
C ARG A 85 16.16 -3.91 1.02
N HIS A 86 15.85 -4.02 -0.26
CA HIS A 86 15.03 -5.11 -0.80
C HIS A 86 15.87 -6.39 -0.93
N LEU A 87 17.14 -6.28 -1.34
CA LEU A 87 18.07 -7.41 -1.36
C LEU A 87 18.29 -8.02 0.03
N LYS A 88 18.37 -7.19 1.08
CA LYS A 88 18.46 -7.65 2.47
C LYS A 88 17.23 -8.46 2.90
N GLU A 89 16.03 -8.01 2.54
CA GLU A 89 14.81 -8.74 2.86
C GLU A 89 14.69 -10.04 2.04
N MET A 90 15.06 -10.03 0.76
CA MET A 90 15.13 -11.26 -0.04
C MET A 90 16.07 -12.29 0.60
N TYR A 91 17.24 -11.86 1.06
CA TYR A 91 18.17 -12.73 1.78
C TYR A 91 17.57 -13.27 3.08
N ARG A 92 16.92 -12.42 3.89
CA ARG A 92 16.25 -12.82 5.13
C ARG A 92 15.16 -13.86 4.91
N LEU A 93 14.46 -13.78 3.78
CA LEU A 93 13.36 -14.66 3.40
C LEU A 93 13.80 -15.86 2.55
N ASN A 94 15.10 -15.99 2.25
CA ASN A 94 15.66 -17.02 1.37
C ASN A 94 14.98 -17.05 -0.02
N LEU A 95 14.77 -15.87 -0.61
CA LEU A 95 14.15 -15.69 -1.92
C LEU A 95 15.19 -15.38 -3.00
N SER A 96 14.96 -15.87 -4.22
CA SER A 96 15.79 -15.55 -5.37
C SER A 96 15.41 -14.17 -5.95
N PRO A 97 16.39 -13.31 -6.30
CA PRO A 97 16.13 -12.05 -7.00
C PRO A 97 15.39 -12.23 -8.32
N ASP A 98 15.70 -13.30 -9.08
CA ASP A 98 15.03 -13.58 -10.36
C ASP A 98 13.57 -13.98 -10.15
N GLU A 99 13.29 -14.76 -9.10
CA GLU A 99 11.93 -15.17 -8.77
C GLU A 99 11.08 -13.97 -8.32
N MET A 100 11.66 -13.10 -7.48
CA MET A 100 11.04 -11.84 -7.06
C MET A 100 10.79 -10.90 -8.25
N LYS A 101 11.72 -10.85 -9.20
CA LYS A 101 11.58 -10.05 -10.41
C LYS A 101 10.38 -10.52 -11.24
N CYS A 102 10.29 -11.82 -11.52
CA CYS A 102 9.16 -12.38 -12.27
C CYS A 102 7.83 -12.05 -11.60
N GLU A 103 7.74 -12.25 -10.28
CA GLU A 103 6.50 -11.98 -9.53
C GLU A 103 6.11 -10.50 -9.56
N VAL A 104 7.07 -9.57 -9.46
CA VAL A 104 6.80 -8.12 -9.57
C VAL A 104 6.35 -7.73 -10.98
N GLU A 105 6.98 -8.32 -12.01
CA GLU A 105 6.69 -8.03 -13.42
C GLU A 105 5.25 -8.40 -13.83
N GLU A 106 4.65 -9.42 -13.20
CA GLU A 106 3.25 -9.81 -13.43
C GLU A 106 2.24 -8.70 -13.13
N TYR A 107 2.57 -7.76 -12.25
CA TYR A 107 1.67 -6.66 -11.86
C TYR A 107 1.81 -5.41 -12.74
N LEU A 108 2.92 -5.24 -13.46
CA LEU A 108 3.20 -4.02 -14.23
C LEU A 108 2.12 -3.69 -15.29
N PRO A 109 1.53 -4.66 -16.00
CA PRO A 109 0.43 -4.36 -16.92
C PRO A 109 -0.78 -3.72 -16.24
N SER A 110 -1.05 -4.07 -14.98
CA SER A 110 -2.13 -3.46 -14.20
C SER A 110 -1.84 -2.00 -13.86
N PHE A 111 -0.57 -1.63 -13.70
CA PHE A 111 -0.17 -0.23 -13.46
C PHE A 111 -0.39 0.62 -14.71
N SER A 112 0.01 0.13 -15.89
CA SER A 112 -0.25 0.80 -17.16
C SER A 112 -1.75 0.98 -17.38
N LYS A 113 -2.55 -0.07 -17.16
CA LYS A 113 -4.01 0.00 -17.28
C LYS A 113 -4.64 1.05 -16.35
N TRP A 114 -4.22 1.07 -15.08
CA TRP A 114 -4.71 2.09 -14.14
C TRP A 114 -4.38 3.51 -14.62
N ALA A 115 -3.17 3.73 -15.15
CA ALA A 115 -2.79 5.05 -15.67
C ALA A 115 -3.57 5.43 -16.93
N GLU A 116 -3.86 4.47 -17.81
CA GLU A 116 -4.73 4.67 -18.98
C GLU A 116 -6.15 5.10 -18.58
N ASP A 117 -6.71 4.46 -17.55
CA ASP A 117 -8.07 4.72 -17.06
C ASP A 117 -8.17 6.07 -16.33
N PHE A 118 -7.15 6.43 -15.52
CA PHE A 118 -7.27 7.55 -14.57
C PHE A 118 -6.35 8.75 -14.82
N MET A 119 -5.28 8.61 -15.63
CA MET A 119 -4.32 9.70 -15.90
C MET A 119 -4.36 10.22 -17.33
N ARG A 120 -5.17 9.61 -18.22
CA ARG A 120 -5.31 10.07 -19.61
C ARG A 120 -5.88 11.48 -19.65
N LYS A 121 -5.13 12.41 -20.27
CA LYS A 121 -5.60 13.75 -20.61
C LYS A 121 -6.60 13.66 -21.78
N GLY A 122 -7.85 13.36 -21.49
CA GLY A 122 -8.98 13.40 -22.42
C GLY A 122 -10.13 14.21 -21.84
N PRO A 123 -11.19 14.51 -22.63
CA PRO A 123 -12.43 15.03 -22.06
C PRO A 123 -12.90 14.08 -20.95
N PRO A 124 -13.46 14.60 -19.83
CA PRO A 124 -13.93 13.77 -18.73
C PRO A 124 -14.92 12.75 -19.30
N THR A 125 -14.45 11.51 -19.41
CA THR A 125 -15.27 10.38 -19.78
C THR A 125 -15.90 9.91 -18.47
N GLU A 126 -17.22 9.72 -18.48
CA GLU A 126 -18.06 9.44 -17.32
C GLU A 126 -17.33 8.51 -16.35
N PHE A 127 -17.01 9.03 -15.15
CA PHE A 127 -16.49 8.19 -14.07
C PHE A 127 -17.46 7.02 -13.89
N PRO A 128 -16.99 5.76 -13.95
CA PRO A 128 -17.82 4.64 -13.57
C PRO A 128 -18.30 4.92 -12.15
N GLN A 129 -19.61 5.12 -11.97
CA GLN A 129 -20.19 5.26 -10.65
C GLN A 129 -19.85 3.97 -9.89
N MET A 130 -18.89 4.06 -8.96
CA MET A 130 -18.71 3.03 -7.94
C MET A 130 -19.98 3.04 -7.11
N GLN A 131 -20.93 2.18 -7.45
CA GLN A 131 -22.04 1.86 -6.59
C GLN A 131 -21.47 1.14 -5.37
N LEU A 132 -21.26 1.90 -4.29
CA LEU A 132 -21.10 1.33 -2.96
C LEU A 132 -22.44 0.71 -2.58
N SER A 133 -22.56 -0.60 -2.76
CA SER A 133 -23.60 -1.39 -2.09
C SER A 133 -23.28 -1.40 -0.60
N LEU A 134 -23.91 -0.47 0.12
CA LEU A 134 -24.09 -0.53 1.57
C LEU A 134 -25.10 -1.62 1.92
#